data_AF-A0A1I0BKL3-F1
#
_entry.id   AF-A0A1I0BKL3-F1
#
_cell.length_a   1.000
_cell.length_b   1.000
_cell.length_c   1.000
_cell.angle_alpha   90.00
_cell.angle_beta   90.00
_cell.angle_gamma   90.00
#
_symmetry.space_group_name_H-M   'P 1'
#
loop_
_entity.id
_entity.type
_entity.pdbx_description
1 polymer ?
#
loop_
_entity_poly.entity_id
_entity_poly.type
_entity_poly.pdbx_seq_one_letter_code
_entity_poly.pdbx_strand_id
1 'polypeptide(L)'
;MPSIKDGVYILGLDAKDIYLANYNNGCIGYNPRNSAGNLNTVKFLNKLDYSLDLIKLVDVYKTTYRNNKLTFEENNKLYSQRVINVRFKYSVKEYNRYYGDVWVKFGYDLNKVINKIDDHIYIENGEIIAIDTKKGVKNPLSKKELGRWFHYNPQKNKYSVYDYKLHTIKNVRQLRDELYSKGFYCDGIKFTRFKRSSGSARVGKCLFIDEQLYPRMHKWELCKLKVNQGDEVDLAALEAYIALTLSSIIDTIEIDPKSILVINDYESEFEEDVIETRLVNGELVTKPNRITLKNSIWDGQSLMDVSLFGKYENKGMLLLRNQFFKSCCFNCNIQKWFKDNGITSLDQLNGKTIADDISQIKLITTPSSIKYLKFGTLKKWLRAISPTFGVVKHEKKTHYLNGKVVRCHYQLINSLQMTKKEVEELVKPSLEYLDLIKSDPAVLRQYIRYSNDINLDNEPLIYQNDITYKLLGLNDKFTETEMYAILKKQIVDSYKNNLREGHLFVNGNYSTICGNPIEMLQHSIGKFNGESQIGVGKIHTTRFKYNKTILGSRSPHICQCNIWLPLNSSNKEIDKYMNTTDEIVYVNSIKESTLDRLSGAD
;
A
#
# COMPACT_ATOMS: atom_id res chain seq x y z
N MET A 1 -24.48 -10.31 -5.47
CA MET A 1 -24.49 -9.67 -4.15
C MET A 1 -23.06 -9.36 -3.75
N PRO A 2 -22.78 -8.17 -3.20
CA PRO A 2 -21.43 -7.76 -2.82
C PRO A 2 -20.90 -8.61 -1.66
N SER A 3 -19.64 -8.99 -1.74
CA SER A 3 -18.94 -9.81 -0.75
C SER A 3 -18.13 -8.94 0.20
N ILE A 4 -17.89 -9.42 1.42
CA ILE A 4 -16.91 -8.78 2.32
C ILE A 4 -15.50 -8.74 1.71
N LYS A 5 -15.21 -9.67 0.76
CA LYS A 5 -13.98 -9.68 -0.04
C LYS A 5 -13.83 -8.47 -0.94
N ASP A 6 -14.94 -7.82 -1.30
CA ASP A 6 -14.93 -6.58 -2.06
C ASP A 6 -14.58 -5.38 -1.18
N GLY A 7 -14.34 -5.56 0.12
CA GLY A 7 -14.09 -4.49 1.10
C GLY A 7 -15.35 -3.71 1.45
N VAL A 8 -15.22 -2.82 2.45
CA VAL A 8 -16.36 -2.09 3.04
C VAL A 8 -16.11 -0.60 2.99
N TYR A 9 -17.03 0.16 2.41
CA TYR A 9 -16.98 1.61 2.41
C TYR A 9 -17.24 2.15 3.82
N ILE A 10 -16.43 3.13 4.23
CA ILE A 10 -16.45 3.74 5.55
C ILE A 10 -16.47 5.27 5.42
N LEU A 11 -16.96 5.94 6.45
CA LEU A 11 -17.01 7.40 6.48
C LEU A 11 -15.61 8.00 6.37
N GLY A 12 -15.49 9.04 5.53
CA GLY A 12 -14.26 9.82 5.37
C GLY A 12 -14.48 11.27 5.80
N LEU A 13 -14.02 11.63 7.00
CA LEU A 13 -14.31 12.93 7.62
C LEU A 13 -13.03 13.74 7.85
N ASP A 14 -13.16 15.06 7.97
CA ASP A 14 -12.06 15.92 8.46
C ASP A 14 -12.23 16.21 9.96
N ALA A 15 -11.11 16.24 10.68
CA ALA A 15 -11.06 16.50 12.11
C ALA A 15 -11.71 17.83 12.50
N LYS A 16 -11.59 18.86 11.65
CA LYS A 16 -12.26 20.15 11.86
C LYS A 16 -13.78 19.99 11.91
N ASP A 17 -14.37 19.26 10.95
CA ASP A 17 -15.82 19.08 10.86
C ASP A 17 -16.35 18.23 12.02
N ILE A 18 -15.60 17.20 12.43
CA ILE A 18 -15.90 16.39 13.62
C ILE A 18 -15.91 17.27 14.87
N TYR A 19 -14.86 18.07 15.06
CA TYR A 19 -14.72 18.92 16.24
C TYR A 19 -15.85 19.93 16.35
N LEU A 20 -16.17 20.64 15.24
CA LEU A 20 -17.26 21.61 15.21
C LEU A 20 -18.61 20.97 15.54
N ALA A 21 -18.90 19.80 14.96
CA ALA A 21 -20.15 19.11 15.22
C ALA A 21 -20.25 18.60 16.67
N ASN A 22 -19.16 18.11 17.24
CA ASN A 22 -19.13 17.66 18.64
C ASN A 22 -19.25 18.82 19.64
N TYR A 23 -18.64 19.96 19.33
CA TYR A 23 -18.79 21.18 20.12
C TYR A 23 -20.26 21.65 20.16
N ASN A 24 -20.94 21.63 19.02
CA ASN A 24 -22.32 22.13 18.90
C ASN A 24 -23.40 21.13 19.35
N ASN A 25 -23.18 19.83 19.12
CA ASN A 25 -24.23 18.80 19.24
C ASN A 25 -23.92 17.76 20.34
N GLY A 26 -22.84 17.92 21.10
CA GLY A 26 -22.49 17.05 22.23
C GLY A 26 -22.42 15.57 21.83
N CYS A 27 -23.14 14.72 22.54
CA CYS A 27 -23.11 13.25 22.35
C CYS A 27 -23.76 12.78 21.05
N ILE A 28 -24.47 13.63 20.30
CA ILE A 28 -24.93 13.30 18.95
C ILE A 28 -23.76 13.42 17.96
N GLY A 29 -22.98 14.48 18.11
CA GLY A 29 -21.78 14.76 17.31
C GLY A 29 -22.06 14.99 15.83
N TYR A 30 -21.20 14.47 14.97
CA TYR A 30 -21.33 14.62 13.51
C TYR A 30 -22.50 13.80 12.96
N ASN A 31 -23.33 14.40 12.09
CA ASN A 31 -24.44 13.70 11.45
C ASN A 31 -24.11 13.27 10.00
N PRO A 32 -23.96 11.97 9.71
CA PRO A 32 -23.72 11.45 8.37
C PRO A 32 -24.99 11.24 7.55
N ARG A 33 -26.18 11.58 8.06
CA ARG A 33 -27.47 11.36 7.39
C ARG A 33 -27.83 12.49 6.42
N ASN A 34 -28.72 12.19 5.48
CA ASN A 34 -29.34 13.15 4.58
C ASN A 34 -30.62 13.74 5.21
N SER A 35 -31.29 14.64 4.50
CA SER A 35 -32.53 15.29 4.95
C SER A 35 -33.69 14.31 5.16
N ALA A 36 -33.67 13.14 4.52
CA ALA A 36 -34.66 12.07 4.71
C ALA A 36 -34.34 11.16 5.92
N GLY A 37 -33.25 11.43 6.67
CA GLY A 37 -32.83 10.62 7.82
C GLY A 37 -32.05 9.35 7.45
N ASN A 38 -31.88 9.06 6.16
CA ASN A 38 -31.08 7.94 5.68
C ASN A 38 -29.59 8.27 5.66
N LEU A 39 -28.74 7.26 5.71
CA LEU A 39 -27.29 7.48 5.62
C LEU A 39 -26.92 8.06 4.25
N ASN A 40 -26.08 9.09 4.26
CA ASN A 40 -25.58 9.65 3.02
C ASN A 40 -24.34 8.87 2.56
N THR A 41 -24.53 7.89 1.67
CA THR A 41 -23.46 7.06 1.11
C THR A 41 -22.37 7.87 0.38
N VAL A 42 -22.65 9.10 -0.06
CA VAL A 42 -21.65 10.02 -0.64
C VAL A 42 -20.57 10.41 0.38
N LYS A 43 -20.86 10.35 1.69
CA LYS A 43 -19.88 10.64 2.76
C LYS A 43 -18.94 9.46 3.05
N PHE A 44 -19.21 8.28 2.49
CA PHE A 44 -18.39 7.09 2.66
C PHE A 44 -17.26 7.07 1.62
N LEU A 45 -16.36 8.03 1.77
CA LEU A 45 -15.29 8.35 0.80
C LEU A 45 -14.11 7.37 0.83
N ASN A 46 -14.04 6.52 1.85
CA ASN A 46 -12.93 5.60 2.08
C ASN A 46 -13.41 4.17 2.09
N LYS A 47 -12.48 3.24 1.90
CA LYS A 47 -12.73 1.81 1.86
C LYS A 47 -11.81 1.13 2.85
N LEU A 48 -12.37 0.31 3.72
CA LEU A 48 -11.66 -0.67 4.51
C LEU A 48 -11.50 -1.91 3.64
N ASP A 49 -10.29 -2.16 3.16
CA ASP A 49 -10.01 -3.27 2.27
C ASP A 49 -10.23 -4.62 2.97
N TYR A 50 -10.51 -5.65 2.17
CA TYR A 50 -10.50 -7.02 2.67
C TYR A 50 -9.13 -7.31 3.26
N SER A 51 -9.12 -7.65 4.55
CA SER A 51 -7.93 -7.70 5.40
C SER A 51 -8.22 -8.57 6.61
N LEU A 52 -7.17 -9.02 7.31
CA LEU A 52 -7.35 -9.78 8.56
C LEU A 52 -8.09 -8.95 9.62
N ASP A 53 -7.89 -7.64 9.63
CA ASP A 53 -8.65 -6.72 10.47
C ASP A 53 -10.14 -6.71 10.14
N LEU A 54 -10.52 -6.65 8.85
CA LEU A 54 -11.93 -6.65 8.47
C LEU A 54 -12.60 -7.98 8.84
N ILE A 55 -11.92 -9.11 8.60
CA ILE A 55 -12.39 -10.43 9.03
C ILE A 55 -12.61 -10.44 10.54
N LYS A 56 -11.61 -9.98 11.30
CA LYS A 56 -11.72 -9.96 12.76
C LYS A 56 -12.80 -9.00 13.25
N LEU A 57 -12.99 -7.87 12.59
CA LEU A 57 -13.99 -6.88 12.93
C LEU A 57 -15.41 -7.46 12.80
N VAL A 58 -15.67 -8.29 11.78
CA VAL A 58 -16.95 -9.02 11.64
C VAL A 58 -17.21 -9.90 12.87
N ASP A 59 -16.22 -10.69 13.29
CA ASP A 59 -16.34 -11.57 14.47
C ASP A 59 -16.56 -10.77 15.76
N VAL A 60 -15.76 -9.72 15.95
CA VAL A 60 -15.82 -8.86 17.14
C VAL A 60 -17.15 -8.13 17.19
N TYR A 61 -17.64 -7.62 16.06
CA TYR A 61 -18.95 -6.99 15.98
C TYR A 61 -20.06 -7.97 16.36
N LYS A 62 -20.07 -9.16 15.75
CA LYS A 62 -21.06 -10.20 16.05
C LYS A 62 -21.09 -10.55 17.53
N THR A 63 -19.93 -10.63 18.16
CA THR A 63 -19.86 -10.97 19.59
C THR A 63 -20.27 -9.81 20.50
N THR A 64 -19.98 -8.58 20.11
CA THR A 64 -20.25 -7.38 20.91
C THR A 64 -21.72 -6.98 20.83
N TYR A 65 -22.28 -6.94 19.62
CA TYR A 65 -23.65 -6.51 19.36
C TYR A 65 -24.66 -7.65 19.22
N ARG A 66 -24.18 -8.91 19.24
CA ARG A 66 -25.02 -10.13 19.14
C ARG A 66 -25.92 -10.15 17.90
N ASN A 67 -25.44 -9.57 16.80
CA ASN A 67 -26.12 -9.57 15.51
C ASN A 67 -25.11 -9.42 14.35
N ASN A 68 -25.57 -9.57 13.11
CA ASN A 68 -24.71 -9.55 11.92
C ASN A 68 -24.81 -8.25 11.10
N LYS A 69 -25.16 -7.12 11.73
CA LYS A 69 -25.42 -5.82 11.07
C LYS A 69 -24.20 -4.88 11.07
N LEU A 70 -22.98 -5.43 10.97
CA LEU A 70 -21.77 -4.60 10.84
C LEU A 70 -21.84 -3.74 9.59
N THR A 71 -22.36 -4.33 8.51
CA THR A 71 -22.49 -3.71 7.20
C THR A 71 -23.95 -3.59 6.78
N PHE A 72 -24.21 -2.67 5.86
CA PHE A 72 -25.44 -2.58 5.08
C PHE A 72 -25.10 -2.47 3.59
N GLU A 73 -26.03 -2.87 2.73
CA GLU A 73 -25.87 -2.87 1.28
C GLU A 73 -26.64 -1.71 0.64
N GLU A 74 -26.01 -1.01 -0.30
CA GLU A 74 -26.65 -0.02 -1.15
C GLU A 74 -25.92 0.03 -2.49
N ASN A 75 -26.62 0.05 -3.62
CA ASN A 75 -26.02 0.13 -4.97
C ASN A 75 -24.89 -0.91 -5.21
N ASN A 76 -25.11 -2.18 -4.85
CA ASN A 76 -24.15 -3.28 -4.94
C ASN A 76 -22.81 -3.02 -4.20
N LYS A 77 -22.83 -2.23 -3.12
CA LYS A 77 -21.66 -1.96 -2.28
C LYS A 77 -22.00 -2.16 -0.81
N LEU A 78 -21.01 -2.63 -0.05
CA LEU A 78 -21.10 -2.75 1.41
C LEU A 78 -20.57 -1.48 2.08
N TYR A 79 -21.30 -1.02 3.09
CA TYR A 79 -20.98 0.16 3.88
C TYR A 79 -20.98 -0.17 5.37
N SER A 80 -20.14 0.49 6.16
CA SER A 80 -20.17 0.41 7.62
C SER A 80 -19.93 1.76 8.26
N GLN A 81 -20.71 2.06 9.30
CA GLN A 81 -20.54 3.24 10.14
C GLN A 81 -19.60 3.00 11.32
N ARG A 82 -19.14 1.77 11.56
CA ARG A 82 -18.43 1.39 12.79
C ARG A 82 -16.94 1.74 12.79
N VAL A 83 -16.42 2.16 11.64
CA VAL A 83 -15.05 2.65 11.47
C VAL A 83 -15.11 3.93 10.64
N ILE A 84 -14.30 4.92 11.00
CA ILE A 84 -14.22 6.22 10.33
C ILE A 84 -12.76 6.52 10.00
N ASN A 85 -12.47 6.90 8.76
CA ASN A 85 -11.18 7.44 8.39
C ASN A 85 -11.20 8.97 8.57
N VAL A 86 -10.38 9.46 9.51
CA VAL A 86 -10.29 10.88 9.83
C VAL A 86 -9.03 11.49 9.21
N ARG A 87 -9.20 12.61 8.51
CA ARG A 87 -8.14 13.45 7.95
C ARG A 87 -7.89 14.65 8.86
N PHE A 88 -6.62 15.02 9.01
CA PHE A 88 -6.20 16.18 9.78
C PHE A 88 -5.63 17.24 8.84
N LYS A 89 -6.49 17.89 8.05
CA LYS A 89 -6.06 18.84 7.01
C LYS A 89 -6.33 20.31 7.38
N TYR A 90 -7.43 20.59 8.07
CA TYR A 90 -7.87 21.96 8.31
C TYR A 90 -7.84 22.31 9.80
N SER A 91 -7.54 23.58 10.11
CA SER A 91 -7.71 24.14 11.44
C SER A 91 -9.16 24.60 11.67
N VAL A 92 -9.55 24.73 12.94
CA VAL A 92 -10.78 25.41 13.33
C VAL A 92 -10.46 26.88 13.54
N LYS A 93 -11.18 27.73 12.81
CA LYS A 93 -11.02 29.19 12.87
C LYS A 93 -12.25 29.85 13.47
N GLU A 94 -12.19 31.17 13.66
CA GLU A 94 -13.32 31.98 14.10
C GLU A 94 -14.53 31.89 13.15
N TYR A 95 -14.26 31.78 11.85
CA TYR A 95 -15.26 31.41 10.84
C TYR A 95 -14.79 30.19 10.07
N ASN A 96 -15.67 29.20 9.95
CA ASN A 96 -15.35 27.94 9.30
C ASN A 96 -16.20 27.77 8.05
N ARG A 97 -15.55 27.40 6.94
CA ARG A 97 -16.23 27.10 5.68
C ARG A 97 -16.94 25.74 5.76
N TYR A 98 -18.21 25.76 5.39
CA TYR A 98 -19.08 24.60 5.19
C TYR A 98 -19.40 24.41 3.69
N TYR A 99 -20.31 23.48 3.39
CA TYR A 99 -20.76 23.20 2.02
C TYR A 99 -21.33 24.46 1.36
N GLY A 100 -21.04 24.67 0.07
CA GLY A 100 -21.60 25.78 -0.69
C GLY A 100 -20.96 27.15 -0.46
N ASP A 101 -19.73 27.23 0.08
CA ASP A 101 -19.01 28.50 0.31
C ASP A 101 -19.64 29.41 1.39
N VAL A 102 -20.43 28.80 2.28
CA VAL A 102 -20.98 29.43 3.47
C VAL A 102 -19.96 29.34 4.62
N TRP A 103 -19.66 30.48 5.22
CA TRP A 103 -18.79 30.63 6.38
C TRP A 103 -19.63 30.87 7.62
N VAL A 104 -19.44 30.05 8.65
CA VAL A 104 -20.22 30.12 9.89
C VAL A 104 -19.29 30.40 11.07
N LYS A 105 -19.68 31.32 11.94
CA LYS A 105 -18.96 31.67 13.17
C LYS A 105 -18.86 30.46 14.09
N PHE A 106 -17.72 30.29 14.73
CA PHE A 106 -17.51 29.23 15.72
C PHE A 106 -18.57 29.31 16.85
N GLY A 107 -19.09 28.15 17.27
CA GLY A 107 -20.17 28.03 18.24
C GLY A 107 -21.58 28.00 17.63
N TYR A 108 -21.72 28.23 16.32
CA TYR A 108 -22.99 28.13 15.61
C TYR A 108 -23.04 26.89 14.71
N ASP A 109 -24.24 26.30 14.58
CA ASP A 109 -24.51 25.16 13.70
C ASP A 109 -25.14 25.64 12.39
N LEU A 110 -24.58 25.20 11.25
CA LEU A 110 -25.07 25.56 9.92
C LEU A 110 -26.57 25.32 9.76
N ASN A 111 -27.08 24.17 10.23
CA ASN A 111 -28.48 23.80 10.03
C ASN A 111 -29.45 24.71 10.79
N LYS A 112 -28.99 25.36 11.86
CA LYS A 112 -29.78 26.32 12.66
C LYS A 112 -29.74 27.74 12.10
N VAL A 113 -28.69 28.09 11.34
CA VAL A 113 -28.48 29.44 10.83
C VAL A 113 -28.83 29.59 9.35
N ILE A 114 -28.82 28.50 8.56
CA ILE A 114 -28.99 28.57 7.10
C ILE A 114 -30.31 29.24 6.67
N ASN A 115 -31.41 28.95 7.39
CA ASN A 115 -32.73 29.54 7.10
C ASN A 115 -32.88 30.98 7.58
N LYS A 116 -31.88 31.51 8.31
CA LYS A 116 -31.86 32.90 8.80
C LYS A 116 -30.97 33.80 7.94
N ILE A 117 -30.29 33.25 6.94
CA ILE A 117 -29.47 34.01 6.01
C ILE A 117 -30.39 34.79 5.07
N ASP A 118 -30.31 36.12 5.14
CA ASP A 118 -30.98 37.04 4.23
C ASP A 118 -29.93 37.83 3.43
N ASP A 119 -30.17 37.99 2.13
CA ASP A 119 -29.21 38.57 1.19
C ASP A 119 -27.75 38.07 1.36
N HIS A 120 -27.60 36.75 1.54
CA HIS A 120 -26.33 36.06 1.73
C HIS A 120 -25.56 36.36 3.01
N ILE A 121 -26.20 36.99 4.02
CA ILE A 121 -25.62 37.21 5.33
C ILE A 121 -26.64 36.97 6.46
N TYR A 122 -26.16 36.53 7.63
CA TYR A 122 -26.94 36.49 8.85
C TYR A 122 -26.16 37.20 9.96
N ILE A 123 -26.81 38.19 10.58
CA ILE A 123 -26.26 38.98 11.68
C ILE A 123 -27.14 38.78 12.92
N GLU A 124 -26.50 38.57 14.07
CA GLU A 124 -27.16 38.46 15.36
C GLU A 124 -26.37 39.34 16.35
N ASN A 125 -27.07 40.20 17.09
CA ASN A 125 -26.47 41.13 18.06
C ASN A 125 -25.32 42.00 17.50
N GLY A 126 -25.41 42.40 16.22
CA GLY A 126 -24.39 43.22 15.56
C GLY A 126 -23.15 42.45 15.08
N GLU A 127 -23.12 41.12 15.24
CA GLU A 127 -22.04 40.26 14.75
C GLU A 127 -22.49 39.38 13.58
N ILE A 128 -21.60 39.19 12.61
CA ILE A 128 -21.85 38.27 11.49
C ILE A 128 -21.79 36.84 12.02
N ILE A 129 -22.88 36.09 11.88
CA ILE A 129 -22.97 34.69 12.30
C ILE A 129 -22.74 33.75 11.12
N ALA A 130 -23.30 34.08 9.96
CA ALA A 130 -23.09 33.32 8.73
C ALA A 130 -23.01 34.22 7.51
N ILE A 131 -22.20 33.85 6.52
CA ILE A 131 -22.07 34.58 5.25
C ILE A 131 -21.82 33.62 4.10
N ASP A 132 -22.63 33.73 3.04
CA ASP A 132 -22.50 32.97 1.80
C ASP A 132 -21.65 33.76 0.79
N THR A 133 -20.53 33.17 0.38
CA THR A 133 -19.57 33.81 -0.55
C THR A 133 -19.70 33.31 -2.00
N LYS A 134 -20.69 32.46 -2.28
CA LYS A 134 -20.91 31.86 -3.59
C LYS A 134 -21.79 32.71 -4.50
N LYS A 135 -22.87 33.25 -3.95
CA LYS A 135 -23.96 33.89 -4.69
C LYS A 135 -23.84 35.41 -4.69
N GLY A 136 -24.59 36.03 -5.61
CA GLY A 136 -24.58 37.47 -5.81
C GLY A 136 -25.47 38.21 -4.81
N VAL A 137 -25.03 39.36 -4.33
CA VAL A 137 -25.67 40.16 -3.27
C VAL A 137 -26.53 41.27 -3.90
N LYS A 138 -27.69 41.58 -3.31
CA LYS A 138 -28.57 42.67 -3.78
C LYS A 138 -28.26 44.00 -3.10
N ASN A 139 -28.08 43.97 -1.77
CA ASN A 139 -27.85 45.13 -0.91
C ASN A 139 -26.58 44.91 -0.06
N PRO A 140 -25.38 45.15 -0.63
CA PRO A 140 -24.14 44.84 0.07
C PRO A 140 -23.90 45.75 1.27
N LEU A 141 -23.51 45.17 2.40
CA LEU A 141 -23.11 45.91 3.60
C LEU A 141 -21.82 46.70 3.39
N SER A 142 -21.67 47.78 4.16
CA SER A 142 -20.47 48.60 4.15
C SER A 142 -19.27 47.87 4.75
N LYS A 143 -18.06 48.35 4.43
CA LYS A 143 -16.81 47.82 5.00
C LYS A 143 -16.77 47.86 6.53
N LYS A 144 -17.45 48.84 7.15
CA LYS A 144 -17.51 48.98 8.61
C LYS A 144 -18.34 47.86 9.24
N GLU A 145 -19.43 47.46 8.59
CA GLU A 145 -20.35 46.41 9.05
C GLU A 145 -19.80 45.00 8.78
N LEU A 146 -19.09 44.80 7.67
CA LEU A 146 -18.42 43.53 7.35
C LEU A 146 -17.21 43.21 8.23
N GLY A 147 -16.73 44.22 8.96
CA GLY A 147 -15.60 44.10 9.86
C GLY A 147 -14.28 43.75 9.16
N ARG A 148 -13.37 43.09 9.88
CA ARG A 148 -12.00 42.82 9.41
C ARG A 148 -11.85 41.55 8.57
N TRP A 149 -12.81 40.64 8.65
CA TRP A 149 -12.70 39.29 8.07
C TRP A 149 -13.32 39.18 6.68
N PHE A 150 -14.32 40.01 6.39
CA PHE A 150 -15.09 39.95 5.16
C PHE A 150 -14.96 41.24 4.36
N HIS A 151 -15.21 41.14 3.06
CA HIS A 151 -15.33 42.28 2.17
C HIS A 151 -16.31 41.96 1.05
N TYR A 152 -16.90 43.00 0.47
CA TYR A 152 -17.71 42.89 -0.73
C TYR A 152 -16.81 43.10 -1.97
N ASN A 153 -17.00 42.27 -3.01
CA ASN A 153 -16.32 42.39 -4.28
C ASN A 153 -17.30 42.94 -5.35
N PRO A 154 -17.20 44.22 -5.72
CA PRO A 154 -18.12 44.85 -6.68
C PRO A 154 -18.07 44.21 -8.08
N GLN A 155 -16.89 43.75 -8.53
CA GLN A 155 -16.74 43.17 -9.88
C GLN A 155 -17.47 41.83 -10.01
N LYS A 156 -17.55 41.06 -8.92
CA LYS A 156 -18.19 39.75 -8.88
C LYS A 156 -19.58 39.78 -8.23
N ASN A 157 -20.04 40.97 -7.84
CA ASN A 157 -21.28 41.22 -7.10
C ASN A 157 -21.48 40.29 -5.88
N LYS A 158 -20.43 39.97 -5.10
CA LYS A 158 -20.52 38.96 -4.02
C LYS A 158 -19.62 39.24 -2.82
N TYR A 159 -19.96 38.64 -1.68
CA TYR A 159 -19.08 38.64 -0.50
C TYR A 159 -17.84 37.77 -0.70
N SER A 160 -16.78 38.08 0.04
CA SER A 160 -15.49 37.38 0.02
C SER A 160 -14.81 37.48 1.38
N VAL A 161 -13.93 36.52 1.67
CA VAL A 161 -13.28 36.38 2.99
C VAL A 161 -11.78 36.59 2.88
N TYR A 162 -11.20 37.24 3.88
CA TYR A 162 -9.75 37.27 4.11
C TYR A 162 -9.34 36.05 4.94
N ASP A 163 -9.30 34.88 4.33
CA ASP A 163 -9.06 33.59 5.03
C ASP A 163 -7.74 33.58 5.84
N TYR A 164 -6.72 34.32 5.38
CA TYR A 164 -5.44 34.49 6.07
C TYR A 164 -5.52 35.35 7.34
N LYS A 165 -6.56 36.20 7.49
CA LYS A 165 -6.78 37.05 8.68
C LYS A 165 -7.64 36.38 9.74
N LEU A 166 -8.31 35.27 9.41
CA LEU A 166 -9.17 34.57 10.34
C LEU A 166 -8.34 33.99 11.49
N HIS A 167 -8.72 34.35 12.71
CA HIS A 167 -8.06 33.84 13.90
C HIS A 167 -8.26 32.31 14.02
N THR A 168 -7.17 31.59 14.33
CA THR A 168 -7.20 30.14 14.50
C THR A 168 -7.52 29.82 15.95
N ILE A 169 -8.68 29.18 16.18
CA ILE A 169 -9.12 28.72 17.51
C ILE A 169 -8.41 27.42 17.89
N LYS A 170 -8.34 26.45 16.96
CA LYS A 170 -7.56 25.23 17.12
C LYS A 170 -6.80 24.89 15.85
N ASN A 171 -5.49 24.75 15.98
CA ASN A 171 -4.66 24.27 14.89
C ASN A 171 -4.76 22.75 14.71
N VAL A 172 -4.21 22.24 13.61
CA VAL A 172 -4.28 20.82 13.25
C VAL A 172 -3.63 19.91 14.29
N ARG A 173 -2.56 20.37 14.97
CA ARG A 173 -1.90 19.60 16.03
C ARG A 173 -2.80 19.45 17.25
N GLN A 174 -3.40 20.55 17.70
CA GLN A 174 -4.33 20.54 18.84
C GLN A 174 -5.56 19.67 18.56
N LEU A 175 -6.11 19.73 17.34
CA LEU A 175 -7.21 18.85 16.94
C LEU A 175 -6.81 17.37 17.00
N ARG A 176 -5.58 17.05 16.59
CA ARG A 176 -5.06 15.69 16.66
C ARG A 176 -4.92 15.21 18.11
N ASP A 177 -4.29 16.01 18.95
CA ASP A 177 -4.05 15.67 20.36
C ASP A 177 -5.39 15.47 21.10
N GLU A 178 -6.38 16.31 20.83
CA GLU A 178 -7.70 16.21 21.43
C GLU A 178 -8.50 15.00 20.93
N LEU A 179 -8.61 14.79 19.61
CA LEU A 179 -9.35 13.65 19.08
C LEU A 179 -8.68 12.32 19.41
N TYR A 180 -7.33 12.26 19.48
CA TYR A 180 -6.61 11.04 19.82
C TYR A 180 -6.81 10.64 21.29
N SER A 181 -6.94 11.62 22.19
CA SER A 181 -7.09 11.38 23.62
C SER A 181 -8.55 11.16 24.03
N LYS A 182 -9.48 11.97 23.51
CA LYS A 182 -10.89 11.96 23.95
C LYS A 182 -11.82 11.19 23.03
N GLY A 183 -11.42 10.95 21.79
CA GLY A 183 -12.34 10.46 20.76
C GLY A 183 -13.38 11.52 20.35
N PHE A 184 -14.49 11.07 19.77
CA PHE A 184 -15.60 11.93 19.35
C PHE A 184 -16.89 11.13 19.13
N TYR A 185 -18.02 11.82 19.01
CA TYR A 185 -19.31 11.24 18.63
C TYR A 185 -19.63 11.48 17.14
N CYS A 186 -20.24 10.48 16.51
CA CYS A 186 -20.81 10.55 15.17
C CYS A 186 -22.08 9.68 15.15
N ASP A 187 -23.21 10.28 14.78
CA ASP A 187 -24.54 9.64 14.81
C ASP A 187 -24.87 8.98 16.16
N GLY A 188 -24.50 9.63 17.27
CA GLY A 188 -24.71 9.09 18.62
C GLY A 188 -23.75 7.95 19.03
N ILE A 189 -22.86 7.50 18.15
CA ILE A 189 -21.86 6.47 18.44
C ILE A 189 -20.56 7.16 18.87
N LYS A 190 -19.98 6.72 19.99
CA LYS A 190 -18.67 7.18 20.44
C LYS A 190 -17.55 6.43 19.73
N PHE A 191 -16.62 7.17 19.16
CA PHE A 191 -15.45 6.67 18.45
C PHE A 191 -14.19 6.99 19.22
N THR A 192 -13.27 6.03 19.28
CA THR A 192 -11.92 6.21 19.81
C THR A 192 -10.87 5.96 18.73
N ARG A 193 -9.65 6.46 18.95
CA ARG A 193 -8.53 6.23 18.03
C ARG A 193 -8.28 4.74 17.93
N PHE A 194 -8.27 4.21 16.70
CA PHE A 194 -7.99 2.81 16.46
C PHE A 194 -6.51 2.59 16.19
N LYS A 195 -6.08 2.82 14.94
CA LYS A 195 -4.69 2.68 14.49
C LYS A 195 -4.50 3.34 13.13
N ARG A 196 -3.25 3.42 12.67
CA ARG A 196 -2.91 3.93 11.34
C ARG A 196 -1.65 3.26 10.82
N SER A 197 -1.60 3.02 9.51
CA SER A 197 -0.36 2.59 8.85
C SER A 197 0.64 3.75 8.74
N SER A 198 1.92 3.44 8.57
CA SER A 198 2.97 4.45 8.35
C SER A 198 2.67 5.34 7.14
N GLY A 199 2.10 4.75 6.07
CA GLY A 199 1.65 5.51 4.89
C GLY A 199 0.51 6.49 5.22
N SER A 200 -0.47 6.06 6.03
CA SER A 200 -1.56 6.92 6.48
C SER A 200 -1.06 8.05 7.39
N ALA A 201 -0.10 7.76 8.27
CA ALA A 201 0.51 8.76 9.15
C ALA A 201 1.19 9.90 8.37
N ARG A 202 1.93 9.58 7.29
CA ARG A 202 2.60 10.57 6.42
C ARG A 202 1.65 11.58 5.79
N VAL A 203 0.41 11.15 5.48
CA VAL A 203 -0.62 12.00 4.86
C VAL A 203 -1.67 12.50 5.86
N GLY A 204 -1.41 12.38 7.16
CA GLY A 204 -2.29 12.91 8.20
C GLY A 204 -3.65 12.21 8.30
N LYS A 205 -3.70 10.90 8.09
CA LYS A 205 -4.91 10.05 8.20
C LYS A 205 -4.83 9.10 9.39
N CYS A 206 -5.97 8.82 10.02
CA CYS A 206 -6.08 7.82 11.08
C CYS A 206 -7.45 7.16 11.07
N LEU A 207 -7.50 5.86 11.36
CA LEU A 207 -8.76 5.18 11.60
C LEU A 207 -9.20 5.40 13.05
N PHE A 208 -10.50 5.60 13.20
CA PHE A 208 -11.22 5.59 14.46
C PHE A 208 -12.28 4.50 14.40
N ILE A 209 -12.55 3.86 15.53
CA ILE A 209 -13.47 2.74 15.65
C ILE A 209 -14.49 3.03 16.75
N ASP A 210 -15.69 2.47 16.59
CA ASP A 210 -16.69 2.37 17.65
C ASP A 210 -16.04 1.88 18.95
N GLU A 211 -16.17 2.69 20.01
CA GLU A 211 -15.52 2.44 21.31
C GLU A 211 -15.88 1.07 21.89
N GLN A 212 -17.08 0.55 21.61
CA GLN A 212 -17.50 -0.77 22.11
C GLN A 212 -16.74 -1.93 21.46
N LEU A 213 -16.26 -1.74 20.23
CA LEU A 213 -15.50 -2.76 19.49
C LEU A 213 -14.00 -2.72 19.84
N TYR A 214 -13.50 -1.55 20.25
CA TYR A 214 -12.08 -1.28 20.46
C TYR A 214 -11.37 -2.28 21.40
N PRO A 215 -11.88 -2.61 22.61
CA PRO A 215 -11.14 -3.46 23.55
C PRO A 215 -10.79 -4.84 22.98
N ARG A 216 -11.71 -5.44 22.21
CA ARG A 216 -11.52 -6.77 21.60
C ARG A 216 -10.61 -6.70 20.38
N MET A 217 -10.75 -5.67 19.54
CA MET A 217 -9.87 -5.44 18.40
C MET A 217 -8.43 -5.16 18.86
N HIS A 218 -8.26 -4.25 19.82
CA HIS A 218 -6.96 -3.85 20.34
C HIS A 218 -6.23 -5.01 21.06
N LYS A 219 -6.96 -5.81 21.83
CA LYS A 219 -6.39 -7.04 22.43
C LYS A 219 -5.92 -8.05 21.37
N TRP A 220 -6.68 -8.17 20.27
CA TRP A 220 -6.34 -9.10 19.19
C TRP A 220 -5.14 -8.61 18.37
N GLU A 221 -5.10 -7.34 17.95
CA GLU A 221 -4.00 -6.82 17.14
C GLU A 221 -2.67 -6.85 17.89
N LEU A 222 -2.69 -6.68 19.22
CA LEU A 222 -1.52 -6.79 20.09
C LEU A 222 -0.99 -8.22 20.24
N CYS A 223 -1.70 -9.25 19.75
CA CYS A 223 -1.25 -10.64 19.80
C CYS A 223 -0.77 -11.07 21.21
N LYS A 224 -1.60 -10.75 22.22
CA LYS A 224 -1.34 -10.99 23.66
C LYS A 224 -0.14 -10.22 24.25
N LEU A 225 0.46 -9.26 23.54
CA LEU A 225 1.39 -8.30 24.15
C LEU A 225 0.66 -7.49 25.21
N LYS A 226 1.39 -7.18 26.28
CA LYS A 226 0.96 -6.25 27.32
C LYS A 226 1.90 -5.06 27.22
N VAL A 227 1.36 -3.91 26.82
CA VAL A 227 2.07 -2.64 26.77
C VAL A 227 1.31 -1.70 27.69
N ASN A 228 1.96 -1.30 28.77
CA ASN A 228 1.39 -0.41 29.78
C ASN A 228 1.97 1.00 29.63
N GLN A 229 1.25 1.97 30.21
CA GLN A 229 1.77 3.33 30.28
C GLN A 229 3.04 3.36 31.13
N GLY A 230 4.10 3.97 30.58
CA GLY A 230 5.41 4.05 31.22
C GLY A 230 6.40 2.97 30.77
N ASP A 231 5.96 1.94 30.04
CA ASP A 231 6.87 0.96 29.44
C ASP A 231 7.78 1.64 28.40
N GLU A 232 9.07 1.34 28.44
CA GLU A 232 10.02 1.78 27.42
C GLU A 232 9.79 1.01 26.12
N VAL A 233 9.08 1.62 25.17
CA VAL A 233 8.66 0.99 23.91
C VAL A 233 8.83 1.96 22.74
N ASP A 234 9.34 1.46 21.61
CA ASP A 234 9.28 2.17 20.33
C ASP A 234 7.82 2.23 19.83
N LEU A 235 7.13 3.31 20.21
CA LEU A 235 5.74 3.55 19.85
C LEU A 235 5.53 3.65 18.34
N ALA A 236 6.51 4.19 17.61
CA ALA A 236 6.41 4.35 16.16
C ALA A 236 6.44 2.98 15.46
N ALA A 237 7.34 2.09 15.89
CA ALA A 237 7.39 0.72 15.42
C ALA A 237 6.14 -0.08 15.83
N LEU A 238 5.71 0.02 17.09
CA LEU A 238 4.52 -0.69 17.58
C LEU A 238 3.29 -0.35 16.74
N GLU A 239 3.03 0.93 16.52
CA GLU A 239 1.93 1.44 15.70
C GLU A 239 2.01 0.95 14.25
N ALA A 240 3.21 0.95 13.66
CA ALA A 240 3.41 0.45 12.31
C ALA A 240 3.10 -1.06 12.20
N TYR A 241 3.43 -1.84 13.24
CA TYR A 241 3.30 -3.30 13.20
C TYR A 241 1.91 -3.81 13.59
N ILE A 242 1.18 -3.14 14.50
CA ILE A 242 -0.25 -3.45 14.74
C ILE A 242 -1.12 -3.18 13.50
N ALA A 243 -0.66 -2.31 12.60
CA ALA A 243 -1.32 -1.98 11.35
C ALA A 243 -1.02 -2.98 10.21
N LEU A 244 -0.16 -3.98 10.40
CA LEU A 244 0.13 -4.97 9.35
C LEU A 244 -1.11 -5.76 8.94
N THR A 245 -2.02 -6.03 9.88
CA THR A 245 -3.27 -6.76 9.66
C THR A 245 -4.32 -5.96 8.87
N LEU A 246 -4.11 -4.65 8.67
CA LEU A 246 -4.91 -3.81 7.77
C LEU A 246 -4.48 -3.92 6.30
N SER A 247 -3.39 -4.64 6.00
CA SER A 247 -2.96 -4.83 4.62
C SER A 247 -4.10 -5.45 3.81
N SER A 248 -4.36 -4.90 2.63
CA SER A 248 -5.28 -5.52 1.67
C SER A 248 -4.77 -6.91 1.30
N ILE A 249 -5.64 -7.91 1.38
CA ILE A 249 -5.37 -9.30 1.04
C ILE A 249 -6.28 -9.75 -0.09
N ILE A 250 -5.78 -10.65 -0.92
CA ILE A 250 -6.56 -11.30 -1.99
C ILE A 250 -7.19 -12.61 -1.51
N ASP A 251 -6.62 -13.24 -0.48
CA ASP A 251 -7.14 -14.46 0.12
C ASP A 251 -6.53 -14.73 1.50
N THR A 252 -6.95 -15.83 2.14
CA THR A 252 -6.38 -16.35 3.38
C THR A 252 -5.95 -17.80 3.22
N ILE A 253 -4.89 -18.18 3.94
CA ILE A 253 -4.45 -19.58 4.08
C ILE A 253 -4.27 -19.92 5.56
N GLU A 254 -4.46 -21.19 5.91
CA GLU A 254 -4.27 -21.67 7.28
C GLU A 254 -2.87 -22.28 7.43
N ILE A 255 -2.11 -21.76 8.39
CA ILE A 255 -0.78 -22.26 8.76
C ILE A 255 -0.79 -22.46 10.27
N ASP A 256 -0.70 -23.71 10.70
CA ASP A 256 -0.56 -24.04 12.12
C ASP A 256 0.73 -23.40 12.65
N PRO A 257 0.70 -22.66 13.78
CA PRO A 257 1.93 -22.16 14.41
C PRO A 257 2.96 -23.25 14.74
N LYS A 258 2.54 -24.52 14.91
CA LYS A 258 3.44 -25.67 15.03
C LYS A 258 4.24 -25.95 13.76
N SER A 259 3.76 -25.52 12.59
CA SER A 259 4.48 -25.70 11.33
C SER A 259 5.67 -24.74 11.14
N ILE A 260 5.88 -23.82 12.08
CA ILE A 260 6.88 -22.75 11.95
C ILE A 260 8.19 -23.18 12.63
N LEU A 261 9.28 -23.20 11.86
CA LEU A 261 10.66 -23.23 12.33
C LEU A 261 11.26 -21.83 12.18
N VAL A 262 11.78 -21.28 13.28
CA VAL A 262 12.48 -20.00 13.27
C VAL A 262 13.98 -20.23 13.42
N ILE A 263 14.72 -19.97 12.36
CA ILE A 263 16.19 -20.04 12.32
C ILE A 263 16.76 -18.63 12.53
N ASN A 264 18.03 -18.50 12.91
CA ASN A 264 18.61 -17.17 13.09
C ASN A 264 18.74 -16.44 11.75
N ASP A 265 18.65 -15.10 11.78
CA ASP A 265 19.10 -14.30 10.64
C ASP A 265 20.60 -14.50 10.45
N TYR A 266 21.07 -14.34 9.21
CA TYR A 266 22.49 -14.39 8.89
C TYR A 266 22.94 -13.06 8.30
N GLU A 267 24.05 -12.57 8.82
CA GLU A 267 24.66 -11.32 8.43
C GLU A 267 25.98 -11.59 7.69
N SER A 268 26.10 -11.10 6.47
CA SER A 268 27.36 -11.11 5.74
C SER A 268 28.06 -9.76 5.89
N GLU A 269 29.23 -9.77 6.53
CA GLU A 269 30.10 -8.60 6.66
C GLU A 269 31.30 -8.70 5.71
N PHE A 270 31.61 -7.61 5.00
CA PHE A 270 32.71 -7.53 4.03
C PHE A 270 33.13 -6.08 3.79
N GLU A 271 34.33 -5.87 3.27
CA GLU A 271 34.81 -4.54 2.89
C GLU A 271 34.58 -4.28 1.39
N GLU A 272 34.15 -3.07 1.05
CA GLU A 272 34.05 -2.61 -0.33
C GLU A 272 34.46 -1.13 -0.44
N ASP A 273 35.04 -0.76 -1.58
CA ASP A 273 35.29 0.63 -1.92
C ASP A 273 33.97 1.27 -2.40
N VAL A 274 33.53 2.32 -1.72
CA VAL A 274 32.25 2.98 -1.96
C VAL A 274 32.42 4.48 -2.13
N ILE A 275 31.40 5.12 -2.70
CA ILE A 275 31.24 6.57 -2.62
C ILE A 275 30.32 6.86 -1.43
N GLU A 276 30.92 7.24 -0.31
CA GLU A 276 30.22 7.41 0.96
C GLU A 276 29.72 8.86 1.11
N THR A 277 28.43 9.01 1.47
CA THR A 277 27.84 10.30 1.84
C THR A 277 27.53 10.34 3.34
N ARG A 278 28.12 11.30 4.07
CA ARG A 278 27.87 11.53 5.50
C ARG A 278 27.41 12.95 5.77
N LEU A 279 26.63 13.14 6.85
CA LEU A 279 26.33 14.46 7.39
C LEU A 279 27.49 14.92 8.29
N VAL A 280 28.25 15.91 7.84
CA VAL A 280 29.37 16.50 8.57
C VAL A 280 29.07 17.98 8.78
N ASN A 281 28.97 18.42 10.03
CA ASN A 281 28.66 19.81 10.40
C ASN A 281 27.35 20.36 9.77
N GLY A 282 26.36 19.50 9.56
CA GLY A 282 25.08 19.88 8.95
C GLY A 282 25.10 19.89 7.40
N GLU A 283 26.23 19.60 6.78
CA GLU A 283 26.37 19.47 5.32
C GLU A 283 26.56 18.01 4.89
N LEU A 284 26.00 17.64 3.74
CA LEU A 284 26.24 16.33 3.15
C LEU A 284 27.57 16.35 2.39
N VAL A 285 28.53 15.56 2.87
CA VAL A 285 29.85 15.41 2.26
C VAL A 285 29.95 14.03 1.64
N THR A 286 30.32 13.98 0.35
CA THR A 286 30.45 12.73 -0.41
C THR A 286 31.91 12.51 -0.83
N LYS A 287 32.52 11.38 -0.45
CA LYS A 287 33.91 11.05 -0.77
C LYS A 287 34.10 9.55 -1.02
N PRO A 288 35.07 9.14 -1.85
CA PRO A 288 35.51 7.74 -1.91
C PRO A 288 36.02 7.29 -0.55
N ASN A 289 35.59 6.12 -0.11
CA ASN A 289 36.03 5.52 1.15
C ASN A 289 35.96 4.00 1.06
N ARG A 290 36.75 3.31 1.87
CA ARG A 290 36.65 1.86 2.05
C ARG A 290 35.95 1.59 3.36
N ILE A 291 34.78 0.95 3.30
CA ILE A 291 33.95 0.72 4.49
C ILE A 291 33.58 -0.75 4.62
N THR A 292 33.28 -1.16 5.85
CA THR A 292 32.66 -2.45 6.12
C THR A 292 31.15 -2.34 5.87
N LEU A 293 30.66 -3.10 4.90
CA LEU A 293 29.23 -3.27 4.62
C LEU A 293 28.70 -4.52 5.34
N LYS A 294 27.39 -4.52 5.58
CA LYS A 294 26.69 -5.60 6.29
C LYS A 294 25.35 -5.88 5.63
N ASN A 295 25.15 -7.12 5.19
CA ASN A 295 23.91 -7.58 4.57
C ASN A 295 23.20 -8.62 5.44
N SER A 296 21.92 -8.37 5.74
CA SER A 296 20.99 -9.40 6.20
C SER A 296 20.46 -10.17 5.00
N ILE A 297 20.94 -11.40 4.78
CA ILE A 297 20.76 -12.10 3.49
C ILE A 297 19.36 -12.70 3.26
N TRP A 298 18.52 -12.74 4.31
CA TRP A 298 17.14 -13.23 4.26
C TRP A 298 16.14 -12.27 4.93
N ASP A 299 16.40 -10.95 4.94
CA ASP A 299 15.48 -9.97 5.56
C ASP A 299 14.09 -10.06 4.92
N GLY A 300 13.08 -10.39 5.73
CA GLY A 300 11.70 -10.48 5.23
C GLY A 300 11.46 -11.63 4.25
N GLN A 301 12.38 -12.60 4.17
CA GLN A 301 12.25 -13.84 3.41
C GLN A 301 11.83 -15.01 4.29
N SER A 302 11.09 -15.96 3.73
CA SER A 302 10.79 -17.26 4.34
C SER A 302 10.64 -18.33 3.27
N LEU A 303 10.80 -19.59 3.66
CA LEU A 303 10.49 -20.74 2.83
C LEU A 303 9.21 -21.37 3.32
N MET A 304 8.35 -21.76 2.39
CA MET A 304 7.08 -22.41 2.70
C MET A 304 6.93 -23.66 1.84
N ASP A 305 6.59 -24.76 2.49
CA ASP A 305 6.43 -26.05 1.85
C ASP A 305 5.28 -26.00 0.84
N VAL A 306 5.46 -26.63 -0.32
CA VAL A 306 4.47 -26.69 -1.40
C VAL A 306 3.09 -27.14 -0.91
N SER A 307 3.01 -27.98 0.13
CA SER A 307 1.74 -28.44 0.70
C SER A 307 0.89 -27.31 1.30
N LEU A 308 1.47 -26.15 1.63
CA LEU A 308 0.74 -24.99 2.14
C LEU A 308 0.28 -24.03 1.03
N PHE A 309 0.75 -24.19 -0.21
CA PHE A 309 0.37 -23.29 -1.32
C PHE A 309 -1.06 -23.56 -1.82
N GLY A 310 -1.56 -24.79 -1.71
CA GLY A 310 -2.91 -25.16 -2.16
C GLY A 310 -3.17 -24.70 -3.59
N LYS A 311 -4.19 -23.85 -3.78
CA LYS A 311 -4.55 -23.29 -5.10
C LYS A 311 -3.46 -22.42 -5.75
N TYR A 312 -2.43 -22.03 -4.98
CA TYR A 312 -1.28 -21.27 -5.45
C TYR A 312 -0.07 -22.15 -5.75
N GLU A 313 -0.21 -23.48 -5.88
CA GLU A 313 0.90 -24.41 -6.15
C GLU A 313 1.77 -24.02 -7.36
N ASN A 314 1.16 -23.36 -8.35
CA ASN A 314 1.84 -22.87 -9.55
C ASN A 314 2.49 -21.48 -9.39
N LYS A 315 2.53 -20.95 -8.17
CA LYS A 315 3.17 -19.68 -7.82
C LYS A 315 4.47 -19.95 -7.09
N GLY A 316 5.46 -19.11 -7.35
CA GLY A 316 6.77 -19.20 -6.73
C GLY A 316 6.85 -18.48 -5.37
N MET A 317 5.96 -17.54 -5.06
CA MET A 317 5.89 -16.93 -3.73
C MET A 317 4.50 -16.46 -3.33
N LEU A 318 4.29 -16.35 -2.01
CA LEU A 318 3.16 -15.65 -1.41
C LEU A 318 3.68 -14.61 -0.40
N LEU A 319 3.27 -13.35 -0.56
CA LEU A 319 3.54 -12.30 0.42
C LEU A 319 2.50 -12.40 1.53
N LEU A 320 2.91 -12.88 2.70
CA LEU A 320 2.00 -13.14 3.82
C LEU A 320 2.00 -12.02 4.86
N ARG A 321 0.84 -11.84 5.50
CA ARG A 321 0.64 -10.96 6.64
C ARG A 321 -0.09 -11.70 7.74
N ASN A 322 0.31 -11.41 8.98
CA ASN A 322 -0.40 -11.80 10.19
C ASN A 322 -0.06 -10.79 11.31
N GLN A 323 -0.57 -11.00 12.51
CA GLN A 323 -0.26 -10.18 13.67
C GLN A 323 1.26 -10.14 13.91
N PHE A 324 1.87 -8.98 13.68
CA PHE A 324 3.31 -8.75 13.75
C PHE A 324 4.16 -9.65 12.82
N PHE A 325 3.58 -10.20 11.76
CA PHE A 325 4.29 -11.01 10.77
C PHE A 325 4.20 -10.38 9.39
N LYS A 326 5.36 -10.23 8.73
CA LYS A 326 5.47 -9.75 7.36
C LYS A 326 6.63 -10.50 6.72
N SER A 327 6.32 -11.36 5.75
CA SER A 327 7.35 -12.10 5.02
C SER A 327 6.90 -12.45 3.60
N CYS A 328 7.87 -12.50 2.68
CA CYS A 328 7.74 -13.10 1.36
C CYS A 328 8.09 -14.59 1.47
N CYS A 329 7.09 -15.45 1.36
CA CYS A 329 7.22 -16.89 1.56
C CYS A 329 7.37 -17.58 0.19
N PHE A 330 8.55 -18.12 -0.08
CA PHE A 330 8.88 -18.78 -1.35
C PHE A 330 8.49 -20.25 -1.37
N ASN A 331 8.01 -20.72 -2.53
CA ASN A 331 7.52 -22.07 -2.74
C ASN A 331 8.69 -23.07 -2.79
N CYS A 332 8.79 -23.86 -1.74
CA CYS A 332 9.91 -24.74 -1.46
C CYS A 332 9.43 -26.16 -1.18
N ASN A 333 10.27 -27.15 -1.44
CA ASN A 333 10.03 -28.54 -1.10
C ASN A 333 10.76 -28.90 0.20
N ILE A 334 10.32 -28.32 1.32
CA ILE A 334 10.98 -28.42 2.64
C ILE A 334 10.98 -29.87 3.13
N GLN A 335 9.84 -30.56 3.04
CA GLN A 335 9.74 -31.95 3.50
C GLN A 335 10.63 -32.89 2.66
N LYS A 336 10.78 -32.60 1.37
CA LYS A 336 11.74 -33.30 0.49
C LYS A 336 13.18 -33.01 0.90
N TRP A 337 13.53 -31.76 1.22
CA TRP A 337 14.86 -31.39 1.71
C TRP A 337 15.24 -32.17 2.97
N PHE A 338 14.32 -32.26 3.94
CA PHE A 338 14.53 -33.04 5.17
C PHE A 338 14.74 -34.53 4.89
N LYS A 339 13.90 -35.12 4.03
CA LYS A 339 14.05 -36.53 3.63
C LYS A 339 15.40 -36.80 2.95
N ASP A 340 15.77 -35.97 1.98
CA ASP A 340 17.01 -36.11 1.22
C ASP A 340 18.27 -35.90 2.09
N ASN A 341 18.15 -35.21 3.24
CA ASN A 341 19.23 -34.97 4.19
C ASN A 341 19.19 -35.86 5.45
N GLY A 342 18.29 -36.85 5.51
CA GLY A 342 18.20 -37.77 6.66
C GLY A 342 17.72 -37.11 7.96
N ILE A 343 16.91 -36.05 7.85
CA ILE A 343 16.32 -35.35 9.00
C ILE A 343 15.03 -36.09 9.40
N THR A 344 15.06 -36.71 10.57
CA THR A 344 13.97 -37.56 11.09
C THR A 344 13.45 -37.12 12.44
N SER A 345 14.15 -36.21 13.13
CA SER A 345 13.79 -35.69 14.45
C SER A 345 14.03 -34.18 14.54
N LEU A 346 13.34 -33.53 15.48
CA LEU A 346 13.43 -32.08 15.68
C LEU A 346 14.80 -31.64 16.23
N ASP A 347 15.53 -32.50 16.94
CA ASP A 347 16.85 -32.18 17.51
C ASP A 347 17.93 -31.98 16.44
N GLN A 348 17.67 -32.43 15.20
CA GLN A 348 18.55 -32.20 14.05
C GLN A 348 18.33 -30.82 13.39
N LEU A 349 17.33 -30.06 13.84
CA LEU A 349 17.04 -28.72 13.32
C LEU A 349 17.88 -27.67 14.05
N ASN A 350 18.39 -26.70 13.30
CA ASN A 350 19.10 -25.55 13.82
C ASN A 350 18.17 -24.33 13.89
N GLY A 351 17.23 -24.37 14.83
CA GLY A 351 16.24 -23.32 15.03
C GLY A 351 15.31 -23.59 16.21
N LYS A 352 14.31 -22.71 16.38
CA LYS A 352 13.30 -22.80 17.44
C LYS A 352 11.93 -23.06 16.84
N THR A 353 11.21 -24.02 17.41
CA THR A 353 9.84 -24.36 17.01
C THR A 353 9.02 -24.80 18.24
N ILE A 354 7.71 -24.92 18.06
CA ILE A 354 6.78 -25.57 19.00
C ILE A 354 6.15 -26.84 18.39
N ALA A 355 6.68 -27.33 17.27
CA ALA A 355 6.30 -28.61 16.69
C ALA A 355 6.56 -29.77 17.66
N ASP A 356 5.78 -30.83 17.52
CA ASP A 356 5.99 -32.11 18.17
C ASP A 356 6.65 -33.13 17.23
N ASP A 357 6.58 -32.92 15.91
CA ASP A 357 7.11 -33.82 14.90
C ASP A 357 7.70 -33.08 13.68
N ILE A 358 8.72 -33.68 13.05
CA ILE A 358 9.42 -33.08 11.89
C ILE A 358 8.49 -32.88 10.67
N SER A 359 7.49 -33.75 10.48
CA SER A 359 6.53 -33.65 9.38
C SER A 359 5.61 -32.43 9.49
N GLN A 360 5.52 -31.83 10.67
CA GLN A 360 4.74 -30.62 10.90
C GLN A 360 5.42 -29.39 10.33
N ILE A 361 6.76 -29.35 10.25
CA ILE A 361 7.53 -28.19 9.83
C ILE A 361 7.31 -27.91 8.34
N LYS A 362 6.58 -26.84 8.05
CA LYS A 362 6.20 -26.45 6.68
C LYS A 362 6.50 -24.98 6.37
N LEU A 363 6.97 -24.21 7.34
CA LEU A 363 7.39 -22.84 7.15
C LEU A 363 8.70 -22.59 7.91
N ILE A 364 9.75 -22.22 7.19
CA ILE A 364 11.03 -21.81 7.76
C ILE A 364 11.11 -20.29 7.63
N THR A 365 11.30 -19.59 8.73
CA THR A 365 11.34 -18.13 8.80
C THR A 365 12.47 -17.65 9.72
N THR A 366 12.66 -16.34 9.79
CA THR A 366 13.72 -15.69 10.57
C THR A 366 13.14 -14.61 11.49
N PRO A 367 13.87 -14.19 12.53
CA PRO A 367 13.47 -13.09 13.41
C PRO A 367 13.12 -11.81 12.67
N SER A 368 13.83 -11.47 11.59
CA SER A 368 13.53 -10.29 10.78
C SER A 368 12.10 -10.30 10.22
N SER A 369 11.52 -11.46 9.87
CA SER A 369 10.12 -11.58 9.43
C SER A 369 9.09 -11.43 10.56
N ILE A 370 9.51 -11.59 11.83
CA ILE A 370 8.66 -11.60 13.02
C ILE A 370 8.85 -10.29 13.80
N LYS A 371 8.10 -9.26 13.40
CA LYS A 371 8.18 -7.92 14.01
C LYS A 371 7.77 -7.90 15.49
N TYR A 372 7.13 -8.98 15.98
CA TYR A 372 6.76 -9.17 17.39
C TYR A 372 7.97 -9.23 18.30
N LEU A 373 9.11 -9.71 17.79
CA LEU A 373 10.31 -9.93 18.59
C LEU A 373 10.94 -8.63 19.12
N LYS A 374 10.53 -7.47 18.60
CA LYS A 374 10.87 -6.18 19.17
C LYS A 374 10.21 -5.88 20.53
N PHE A 375 9.11 -6.58 20.86
CA PHE A 375 8.30 -6.30 22.06
C PHE A 375 8.06 -7.52 22.94
N GLY A 376 8.38 -8.72 22.46
CA GLY A 376 8.09 -9.95 23.18
C GLY A 376 8.91 -11.14 22.70
N THR A 377 8.72 -12.26 23.37
CA THR A 377 9.51 -13.47 23.10
C THR A 377 8.88 -14.33 21.99
N LEU A 378 9.71 -15.02 21.21
CA LEU A 378 9.26 -15.96 20.17
C LEU A 378 8.23 -16.98 20.66
N LYS A 379 8.47 -17.60 21.83
CA LYS A 379 7.57 -18.62 22.41
C LYS A 379 6.17 -18.08 22.70
N LYS A 380 6.05 -16.81 23.12
CA LYS A 380 4.76 -16.15 23.34
C LYS A 380 4.04 -15.94 22.01
N TRP A 381 4.75 -15.46 20.98
CA TRP A 381 4.20 -15.24 19.65
C TRP A 381 3.70 -16.54 19.01
N LEU A 382 4.50 -17.61 18.99
CA LEU A 382 4.10 -18.91 18.43
C LEU A 382 2.84 -19.49 19.11
N ARG A 383 2.61 -19.18 20.39
CA ARG A 383 1.41 -19.60 21.15
C ARG A 383 0.22 -18.63 21.05
N ALA A 384 0.41 -17.48 20.41
CA ALA A 384 -0.56 -16.39 20.39
C ALA A 384 -1.08 -16.09 18.99
N ILE A 385 -0.25 -16.26 17.98
CA ILE A 385 -0.57 -15.94 16.59
C ILE A 385 -1.75 -16.77 16.08
N SER A 386 -2.60 -16.11 15.29
CA SER A 386 -3.70 -16.74 14.57
C SER A 386 -3.18 -17.69 13.48
N PRO A 387 -3.78 -18.89 13.28
CA PRO A 387 -3.41 -19.77 12.17
C PRO A 387 -3.82 -19.22 10.80
N THR A 388 -4.77 -18.27 10.74
CA THR A 388 -5.17 -17.61 9.50
C THR A 388 -4.17 -16.54 9.06
N PHE A 389 -3.44 -16.78 7.98
CA PHE A 389 -2.54 -15.83 7.33
C PHE A 389 -3.21 -15.17 6.13
N GLY A 390 -3.00 -13.87 5.99
CA GLY A 390 -3.49 -13.10 4.85
C GLY A 390 -2.50 -13.12 3.69
N VAL A 391 -2.97 -13.51 2.51
CA VAL A 391 -2.20 -13.48 1.25
C VAL A 391 -2.36 -12.09 0.62
N VAL A 392 -1.31 -11.28 0.63
CA VAL A 392 -1.34 -9.91 0.05
C VAL A 392 -1.23 -9.96 -1.46
N LYS A 393 -0.26 -10.72 -1.96
CA LYS A 393 0.00 -10.89 -3.40
C LYS A 393 0.86 -12.14 -3.63
N HIS A 394 0.87 -12.57 -4.89
CA HIS A 394 1.85 -13.48 -5.46
C HIS A 394 2.56 -12.76 -6.62
N GLU A 395 3.64 -13.33 -7.14
CA GLU A 395 4.31 -12.83 -8.34
C GLU A 395 3.40 -12.88 -9.58
N LYS A 396 3.56 -11.92 -10.49
CA LYS A 396 2.73 -11.79 -11.70
C LYS A 396 3.61 -11.48 -12.90
N LYS A 397 3.25 -12.05 -14.05
CA LYS A 397 3.82 -11.70 -15.34
C LYS A 397 3.64 -10.21 -15.62
N THR A 398 4.64 -9.61 -16.25
CA THR A 398 4.45 -8.31 -16.88
C THR A 398 3.28 -8.39 -17.87
N HIS A 399 2.50 -7.34 -17.89
CA HIS A 399 1.27 -7.34 -18.67
C HIS A 399 1.60 -7.12 -20.17
N TYR A 400 2.72 -6.49 -20.50
CA TYR A 400 3.08 -6.14 -21.88
C TYR A 400 3.57 -7.33 -22.71
N LEU A 401 3.14 -7.39 -23.97
CA LEU A 401 3.53 -8.39 -24.98
C LEU A 401 3.61 -9.82 -24.40
N ASN A 402 2.52 -10.26 -23.75
CA ASN A 402 2.38 -11.59 -23.14
C ASN A 402 3.47 -11.95 -22.12
N GLY A 403 3.90 -10.99 -21.29
CA GLY A 403 4.92 -11.27 -20.27
C GLY A 403 6.37 -11.15 -20.75
N LYS A 404 6.60 -10.76 -22.00
CA LYS A 404 7.95 -10.75 -22.57
C LYS A 404 8.73 -9.46 -22.35
N VAL A 405 8.05 -8.34 -22.12
CA VAL A 405 8.72 -7.03 -22.01
C VAL A 405 8.27 -6.23 -20.79
N VAL A 406 9.16 -5.37 -20.34
CA VAL A 406 8.86 -4.33 -19.34
C VAL A 406 9.12 -2.96 -19.94
N ARG A 407 8.56 -1.93 -19.31
CA ARG A 407 8.94 -0.54 -19.63
C ARG A 407 10.12 -0.15 -18.75
N CYS A 408 11.18 0.34 -19.38
CA CYS A 408 12.24 1.06 -18.71
C CYS A 408 11.72 2.39 -18.15
N HIS A 409 12.58 3.12 -17.44
CA HIS A 409 12.28 4.45 -16.93
C HIS A 409 13.51 5.34 -17.12
N TYR A 410 13.28 6.64 -17.29
CA TYR A 410 14.33 7.61 -17.60
C TYR A 410 15.50 7.59 -16.60
N GLN A 411 15.22 7.38 -15.31
CA GLN A 411 16.27 7.38 -14.27
C GLN A 411 17.34 6.31 -14.53
N LEU A 412 16.92 5.11 -14.96
CA LEU A 412 17.85 4.04 -15.34
C LEU A 412 18.58 4.38 -16.64
N ILE A 413 17.85 4.81 -17.67
CA ILE A 413 18.48 5.10 -18.98
C ILE A 413 19.58 6.16 -18.84
N ASN A 414 19.33 7.20 -18.04
CA ASN A 414 20.28 8.28 -17.81
C ASN A 414 21.52 7.85 -17.02
N SER A 415 21.46 6.73 -16.29
CA SER A 415 22.60 6.23 -15.53
C SER A 415 23.55 5.35 -16.34
N LEU A 416 23.08 4.80 -17.46
CA LEU A 416 23.86 3.87 -18.30
C LEU A 416 24.98 4.54 -19.12
N GLN A 417 25.02 5.88 -19.17
CA GLN A 417 26.02 6.65 -19.92
C GLN A 417 26.18 6.22 -21.39
N MET A 418 25.09 5.80 -22.03
CA MET A 418 25.11 5.34 -23.41
C MET A 418 25.49 6.45 -24.38
N THR A 419 26.25 6.10 -25.41
CA THR A 419 26.52 6.96 -26.57
C THR A 419 25.23 7.21 -27.36
N LYS A 420 25.23 8.26 -28.20
CA LYS A 420 24.09 8.55 -29.09
C LYS A 420 23.68 7.34 -29.94
N LYS A 421 24.67 6.60 -30.46
CA LYS A 421 24.43 5.40 -31.28
C LYS A 421 23.72 4.30 -30.49
N GLU A 422 24.16 4.02 -29.26
CA GLU A 422 23.54 3.02 -28.40
C GLU A 422 22.11 3.42 -27.99
N VAL A 423 21.86 4.72 -27.77
CA VAL A 423 20.51 5.24 -27.53
C VAL A 423 19.62 5.04 -28.76
N GLU A 424 20.12 5.32 -29.96
CA GLU A 424 19.39 5.07 -31.21
C GLU A 424 19.02 3.58 -31.36
N GLU A 425 19.95 2.68 -31.06
CA GLU A 425 19.72 1.22 -31.06
C GLU A 425 18.69 0.79 -30.02
N LEU A 426 18.76 1.32 -28.79
CA LEU A 426 17.82 1.01 -27.71
C LEU A 426 16.39 1.47 -28.01
N VAL A 427 16.25 2.67 -28.59
CA VAL A 427 14.94 3.30 -28.83
C VAL A 427 14.27 2.74 -30.08
N LYS A 428 15.04 2.26 -31.06
CA LYS A 428 14.55 1.77 -32.36
C LYS A 428 13.37 0.79 -32.27
N PRO A 429 13.40 -0.31 -31.48
CA PRO A 429 12.27 -1.24 -31.41
C PRO A 429 10.97 -0.59 -30.92
N SER A 430 11.09 0.39 -30.00
CA SER A 430 9.93 1.11 -29.46
C SER A 430 9.34 2.09 -30.48
N LEU A 431 10.16 2.67 -31.37
CA LEU A 431 9.71 3.51 -32.48
C LEU A 431 9.10 2.70 -33.61
N GLU A 432 9.69 1.56 -33.98
CA GLU A 432 9.12 0.64 -34.96
C GLU A 432 7.74 0.14 -34.49
N TYR A 433 7.60 -0.16 -33.20
CA TYR A 433 6.30 -0.51 -32.62
C TYR A 433 5.30 0.65 -32.65
N LEU A 434 5.74 1.90 -32.47
CA LEU A 434 4.87 3.07 -32.65
C LEU A 434 4.35 3.17 -34.08
N ASP A 435 5.19 2.90 -35.07
CA ASP A 435 4.78 2.94 -36.47
C ASP A 435 3.78 1.84 -36.79
N LEU A 436 3.95 0.64 -36.22
CA LEU A 436 2.95 -0.43 -36.30
C LEU A 436 1.61 -0.04 -35.65
N ILE A 437 1.61 0.62 -34.48
CA ILE A 437 0.37 1.12 -33.86
C ILE A 437 -0.36 2.13 -34.78
N LYS A 438 0.38 2.93 -35.56
CA LYS A 438 -0.23 3.92 -36.47
C LYS A 438 -0.83 3.28 -37.72
N SER A 439 -0.17 2.24 -38.24
CA SER A 439 -0.45 1.66 -39.56
C SER A 439 -1.32 0.40 -39.51
N ASP A 440 -1.24 -0.39 -38.44
CA ASP A 440 -1.92 -1.68 -38.31
C ASP A 440 -2.98 -1.66 -37.18
N PRO A 441 -4.28 -1.68 -37.53
CA PRO A 441 -5.36 -1.78 -36.56
C PRO A 441 -5.27 -3.00 -35.64
N ALA A 442 -4.72 -4.13 -36.10
CA ALA A 442 -4.54 -5.33 -35.29
C ALA A 442 -3.51 -5.12 -34.18
N VAL A 443 -2.41 -4.42 -34.48
CA VAL A 443 -1.39 -4.07 -33.48
C VAL A 443 -1.95 -3.06 -32.48
N LEU A 444 -2.71 -2.07 -32.94
CA LEU A 444 -3.39 -1.12 -32.05
C LEU A 444 -4.40 -1.84 -31.12
N ARG A 445 -5.17 -2.80 -31.63
CA ARG A 445 -6.05 -3.68 -30.82
C ARG A 445 -5.26 -4.41 -29.73
N GLN A 446 -4.12 -4.99 -30.09
CA GLN A 446 -3.26 -5.68 -29.15
C GLN A 446 -2.66 -4.74 -28.10
N TYR A 447 -2.24 -3.53 -28.50
CA TYR A 447 -1.65 -2.52 -27.61
C TYR A 447 -2.64 -2.03 -26.54
N ILE A 448 -3.87 -1.73 -26.95
CA ILE A 448 -4.96 -1.32 -26.07
C ILE A 448 -5.29 -2.40 -25.03
N ARG A 449 -5.03 -3.66 -25.38
CA ARG A 449 -5.51 -4.85 -24.69
C ARG A 449 -7.02 -5.00 -24.87
N TYR A 450 -7.36 -5.77 -25.89
CA TYR A 450 -8.21 -6.92 -25.63
C TYR A 450 -7.54 -7.75 -24.52
N SER A 451 -7.72 -7.32 -23.27
CA SER A 451 -7.33 -8.08 -22.10
C SER A 451 -8.22 -9.31 -22.12
N ASN A 452 -7.67 -10.51 -22.16
CA ASN A 452 -8.43 -11.76 -21.99
C ASN A 452 -9.17 -11.85 -20.63
N ASP A 453 -9.16 -10.79 -19.82
CA ASP A 453 -9.85 -10.62 -18.54
C ASP A 453 -10.93 -9.52 -18.59
N ILE A 454 -11.35 -9.03 -19.77
CA ILE A 454 -12.69 -8.43 -19.84
C ILE A 454 -13.65 -9.61 -19.73
N ASN A 455 -14.03 -9.98 -18.51
CA ASN A 455 -15.25 -10.74 -18.28
C ASN A 455 -16.31 -10.06 -19.14
N LEU A 456 -16.81 -10.77 -20.15
CA LEU A 456 -17.95 -10.40 -20.97
C LEU A 456 -19.25 -10.46 -20.14
N ASP A 457 -19.16 -10.20 -18.84
CA ASP A 457 -20.30 -10.04 -17.98
C ASP A 457 -20.97 -8.71 -18.28
N ASN A 458 -22.28 -8.68 -18.03
CA ASN A 458 -23.23 -7.61 -18.29
C ASN A 458 -22.96 -6.31 -17.48
N GLU A 459 -21.72 -5.84 -17.42
CA GLU A 459 -21.35 -4.54 -16.86
C GLU A 459 -21.78 -3.44 -17.85
N PRO A 460 -22.48 -2.38 -17.37
CA PRO A 460 -22.84 -1.25 -18.21
C PRO A 460 -21.61 -0.60 -18.82
N LEU A 461 -21.65 -0.31 -20.12
CA LEU A 461 -20.59 0.45 -20.80
C LEU A 461 -20.67 1.92 -20.40
N ILE A 462 -20.00 2.28 -19.31
CA ILE A 462 -20.05 3.63 -18.72
C ILE A 462 -19.08 4.59 -19.43
N TYR A 463 -17.97 4.09 -19.98
CA TYR A 463 -16.95 4.93 -20.61
C TYR A 463 -16.90 4.78 -22.13
N GLN A 464 -16.70 5.90 -22.82
CA GLN A 464 -16.58 5.96 -24.28
C GLN A 464 -15.47 5.04 -24.84
N ASN A 465 -14.38 4.85 -24.07
CA ASN A 465 -13.30 3.93 -24.43
C ASN A 465 -13.76 2.47 -24.47
N ASP A 466 -14.61 2.02 -23.53
CA ASP A 466 -15.09 0.64 -23.49
C ASP A 466 -16.01 0.31 -24.67
N ILE A 467 -16.84 1.28 -25.08
CA ILE A 467 -17.69 1.20 -26.28
C ILE A 467 -16.80 1.10 -27.53
N THR A 468 -15.79 1.97 -27.62
CA THR A 468 -14.84 2.03 -28.73
C THR A 468 -14.05 0.73 -28.86
N TYR A 469 -13.61 0.15 -27.74
CA TYR A 469 -12.87 -1.11 -27.71
C TYR A 469 -13.73 -2.32 -28.11
N LYS A 470 -15.01 -2.35 -27.72
CA LYS A 470 -15.95 -3.38 -28.19
C LYS A 470 -16.20 -3.28 -29.69
N LEU A 471 -16.45 -2.07 -30.22
CA LEU A 471 -16.67 -1.88 -31.66
C LEU A 471 -15.47 -2.29 -32.52
N LEU A 472 -14.26 -1.99 -32.05
CA LEU A 472 -13.01 -2.36 -32.72
C LEU A 472 -12.80 -3.88 -32.83
N GLY A 473 -13.38 -4.67 -31.91
CA GLY A 473 -13.34 -6.13 -31.93
C GLY A 473 -14.51 -6.80 -32.66
N LEU A 474 -15.58 -6.06 -32.95
CA LEU A 474 -16.81 -6.60 -33.57
C LEU A 474 -16.92 -6.29 -35.06
N ASN A 475 -16.32 -5.20 -35.54
CA ASN A 475 -16.46 -4.76 -36.92
C ASN A 475 -15.19 -4.07 -37.43
N ASP A 476 -14.54 -4.67 -38.42
CA ASP A 476 -13.32 -4.10 -39.03
C ASP A 476 -13.57 -2.74 -39.72
N LYS A 477 -14.79 -2.46 -40.20
CA LYS A 477 -15.16 -1.15 -40.77
C LYS A 477 -15.15 -0.03 -39.73
N PHE A 478 -15.13 -0.35 -38.43
CA PHE A 478 -14.95 0.66 -37.40
C PHE A 478 -13.67 1.48 -37.60
N THR A 479 -12.64 0.87 -38.20
CA THR A 479 -11.36 1.50 -38.50
C THR A 479 -11.45 2.65 -39.53
N GLU A 480 -12.56 2.74 -40.26
CA GLU A 480 -12.84 3.80 -41.23
C GLU A 480 -13.55 5.02 -40.61
N THR A 481 -13.91 4.95 -39.33
CA THR A 481 -14.71 5.99 -38.65
C THR A 481 -13.85 7.12 -38.06
N GLU A 482 -14.44 8.31 -37.92
CA GLU A 482 -13.82 9.43 -37.20
C GLU A 482 -13.54 9.09 -35.73
N MET A 483 -14.42 8.32 -35.08
CA MET A 483 -14.25 7.86 -33.71
C MET A 483 -12.97 7.02 -33.55
N TYR A 484 -12.70 6.12 -34.49
CA TYR A 484 -11.45 5.37 -34.53
C TYR A 484 -10.24 6.28 -34.76
N ALA A 485 -10.33 7.25 -35.68
CA ALA A 485 -9.24 8.19 -35.94
C ALA A 485 -8.88 9.01 -34.68
N ILE A 486 -9.88 9.46 -33.92
CA ILE A 486 -9.69 10.18 -32.64
C ILE A 486 -9.04 9.25 -31.61
N LEU A 487 -9.55 8.03 -31.42
CA LEU A 487 -8.97 7.05 -30.48
C LEU A 487 -7.50 6.77 -30.83
N LYS A 488 -7.22 6.47 -32.10
CA LYS A 488 -5.87 6.19 -32.59
C LYS A 488 -4.93 7.35 -32.30
N LYS A 489 -5.37 8.59 -32.56
CA LYS A 489 -4.58 9.79 -32.26
C LYS A 489 -4.26 9.90 -30.77
N GLN A 490 -5.26 9.75 -29.89
CA GLN A 490 -5.05 9.80 -28.44
C GLN A 490 -4.06 8.74 -27.94
N ILE A 491 -4.17 7.51 -28.46
CA ILE A 491 -3.27 6.40 -28.13
C ILE A 491 -1.84 6.71 -28.58
N VAL A 492 -1.68 7.15 -29.83
CA VAL A 492 -0.38 7.48 -30.42
C VAL A 492 0.28 8.63 -29.64
N ASP A 493 -0.48 9.66 -29.28
CA ASP A 493 0.03 10.80 -28.51
C ASP A 493 0.40 10.37 -27.08
N SER A 494 -0.41 9.53 -26.43
CA SER A 494 -0.08 8.94 -25.13
C SER A 494 1.19 8.08 -25.20
N TYR A 495 1.35 7.26 -26.23
CA TYR A 495 2.54 6.44 -26.41
C TYR A 495 3.79 7.30 -26.64
N LYS A 496 3.71 8.33 -27.50
CA LYS A 496 4.80 9.29 -27.71
C LYS A 496 5.21 9.99 -26.42
N ASN A 497 4.25 10.41 -25.59
CA ASN A 497 4.55 11.03 -24.30
C ASN A 497 5.27 10.06 -23.37
N ASN A 498 4.83 8.80 -23.29
CA ASN A 498 5.52 7.75 -22.55
C ASN A 498 6.96 7.52 -23.06
N LEU A 499 7.19 7.49 -24.37
CA LEU A 499 8.54 7.35 -24.93
C LEU A 499 9.45 8.51 -24.52
N ARG A 500 8.93 9.75 -24.50
CA ARG A 500 9.67 10.94 -24.03
C ARG A 500 10.05 10.87 -22.55
N GLU A 501 9.28 10.14 -21.75
CA GLU A 501 9.56 9.85 -20.34
C GLU A 501 10.50 8.64 -20.15
N GLY A 502 11.06 8.09 -21.25
CA GLY A 502 11.96 6.93 -21.19
C GLY A 502 11.25 5.61 -20.92
N HIS A 503 9.92 5.54 -21.08
CA HIS A 503 9.14 4.30 -20.95
C HIS A 503 9.28 3.41 -22.20
N LEU A 504 10.51 3.00 -22.50
CA LEU A 504 10.88 2.15 -23.63
C LEU A 504 10.60 0.67 -23.32
N PHE A 505 10.10 -0.08 -24.30
CA PHE A 505 9.94 -1.52 -24.15
C PHE A 505 11.27 -2.24 -24.32
N VAL A 506 11.64 -3.04 -23.33
CA VAL A 506 12.82 -3.91 -23.36
C VAL A 506 12.46 -5.34 -22.97
N ASN A 507 13.20 -6.31 -23.50
CA ASN A 507 13.12 -7.70 -23.02
C ASN A 507 13.66 -7.77 -21.59
N GLY A 508 12.76 -7.73 -20.62
CA GLY A 508 13.07 -7.67 -19.21
C GLY A 508 11.92 -8.20 -18.36
N ASN A 509 12.10 -8.19 -17.04
CA ASN A 509 11.07 -8.59 -16.10
C ASN A 509 11.16 -7.77 -14.80
N TYR A 510 10.03 -7.59 -14.12
CA TYR A 510 10.00 -7.13 -12.73
C TYR A 510 9.97 -8.37 -11.83
N SER A 511 11.16 -8.91 -11.55
CA SER A 511 11.29 -10.13 -10.75
C SER A 511 11.23 -9.84 -9.26
N THR A 512 10.63 -10.77 -8.51
CA THR A 512 10.75 -10.81 -7.05
C THR A 512 12.14 -11.34 -6.70
N ILE A 513 12.85 -10.60 -5.86
CA ILE A 513 14.17 -10.99 -5.36
C ILE A 513 13.99 -12.02 -4.24
N CYS A 514 14.76 -13.10 -4.32
CA CYS A 514 14.91 -14.11 -3.27
C CYS A 514 16.41 -14.20 -2.94
N GLY A 515 16.81 -13.93 -1.71
CA GLY A 515 18.12 -14.37 -1.21
C GLY A 515 18.20 -15.89 -1.34
N ASN A 516 19.39 -16.45 -1.56
CA ASN A 516 19.52 -17.87 -1.91
C ASN A 516 18.81 -18.80 -0.90
N PRO A 517 17.78 -19.54 -1.32
CA PRO A 517 16.95 -20.33 -0.42
C PRO A 517 17.66 -21.62 0.02
N ILE A 518 18.63 -22.11 -0.74
CA ILE A 518 19.40 -23.31 -0.39
C ILE A 518 20.27 -23.06 0.84
N GLU A 519 20.83 -21.86 0.95
CA GLU A 519 21.59 -21.43 2.12
C GLU A 519 20.69 -21.40 3.37
N MET A 520 19.43 -20.95 3.22
CA MET A 520 18.44 -20.97 4.30
C MET A 520 18.03 -22.41 4.69
N LEU A 521 17.87 -23.30 3.72
CA LEU A 521 17.63 -24.74 3.96
C LEU A 521 18.81 -25.41 4.66
N GLN A 522 20.05 -25.13 4.25
CA GLN A 522 21.26 -25.60 4.93
C GLN A 522 21.34 -25.05 6.35
N HIS A 523 20.99 -23.78 6.55
CA HIS A 523 21.01 -23.14 7.87
C HIS A 523 19.99 -23.79 8.80
N SER A 524 18.84 -24.21 8.29
CA SER A 524 17.80 -24.89 9.07
C SER A 524 18.21 -26.24 9.66
N ILE A 525 19.28 -26.85 9.15
CA ILE A 525 19.82 -28.15 9.63
C ILE A 525 21.29 -28.04 10.08
N GLY A 526 21.78 -26.82 10.31
CA GLY A 526 23.14 -26.57 10.83
C GLY A 526 24.28 -26.85 9.85
N LYS A 527 24.00 -26.97 8.54
CA LYS A 527 25.02 -27.23 7.50
C LYS A 527 25.55 -25.98 6.80
N PHE A 528 24.91 -24.83 7.00
CA PHE A 528 25.33 -23.59 6.36
C PHE A 528 26.61 -23.04 7.00
N ASN A 529 27.63 -22.76 6.19
CA ASN A 529 28.96 -22.33 6.62
C ASN A 529 29.24 -20.85 6.34
N GLY A 530 28.25 -20.09 5.84
CA GLY A 530 28.44 -18.68 5.49
C GLY A 530 29.00 -18.42 4.09
N GLU A 531 29.14 -19.46 3.26
CA GLU A 531 29.59 -19.32 1.88
C GLU A 531 28.42 -19.27 0.89
N SER A 532 28.56 -18.44 -0.15
CA SER A 532 27.56 -18.34 -1.21
C SER A 532 27.50 -19.60 -2.05
N GLN A 533 26.31 -20.18 -2.18
CA GLN A 533 26.12 -21.40 -2.97
C GLN A 533 25.92 -21.09 -4.48
N ILE A 534 25.43 -19.90 -4.84
CA ILE A 534 25.41 -19.42 -6.23
C ILE A 534 26.77 -18.79 -6.62
N GLY A 535 27.46 -18.18 -5.66
CA GLY A 535 28.72 -17.46 -5.84
C GLY A 535 28.55 -15.95 -6.01
N VAL A 536 29.61 -15.20 -5.69
CA VAL A 536 29.66 -13.72 -5.83
C VAL A 536 29.53 -13.30 -7.30
N GLY A 537 28.75 -12.24 -7.55
CA GLY A 537 28.51 -11.68 -8.88
C GLY A 537 27.54 -12.52 -9.73
N LYS A 538 26.85 -13.49 -9.13
CA LYS A 538 25.99 -14.44 -9.84
C LYS A 538 24.57 -14.44 -9.30
N ILE A 539 23.64 -14.76 -10.20
CA ILE A 539 22.23 -14.96 -9.90
C ILE A 539 21.75 -16.26 -10.54
N HIS A 540 20.56 -16.71 -10.16
CA HIS A 540 19.84 -17.76 -10.84
C HIS A 540 18.43 -17.29 -11.20
N THR A 541 18.06 -17.40 -12.48
CA THR A 541 16.67 -17.22 -12.94
C THR A 541 16.43 -18.02 -14.22
N THR A 542 15.23 -18.56 -14.37
CA THR A 542 14.80 -19.31 -15.56
C THR A 542 14.35 -18.41 -16.71
N ARG A 543 14.06 -17.13 -16.43
CA ARG A 543 13.53 -16.18 -17.42
C ARG A 543 14.50 -15.86 -18.56
N PHE A 544 15.79 -15.92 -18.29
CA PHE A 544 16.85 -15.55 -19.21
C PHE A 544 17.83 -16.71 -19.40
N LYS A 545 18.52 -16.72 -20.53
CA LYS A 545 19.54 -17.73 -20.80
C LYS A 545 20.66 -17.65 -19.76
N TYR A 546 21.19 -18.80 -19.37
CA TYR A 546 22.39 -18.87 -18.53
C TYR A 546 23.62 -18.37 -19.27
N ASN A 547 24.67 -18.04 -18.52
CA ASN A 547 25.94 -17.47 -18.98
C ASN A 547 25.76 -16.13 -19.71
N LYS A 548 24.78 -15.35 -19.26
CA LYS A 548 24.52 -13.98 -19.72
C LYS A 548 24.54 -13.03 -18.55
N THR A 549 25.23 -11.91 -18.72
CA THR A 549 25.15 -10.78 -17.81
C THR A 549 23.79 -10.12 -17.96
N ILE A 550 23.12 -9.90 -16.85
CA ILE A 550 21.81 -9.27 -16.78
C ILE A 550 21.98 -7.91 -16.13
N LEU A 551 21.26 -6.91 -16.63
CA LEU A 551 21.15 -5.62 -15.98
C LEU A 551 20.02 -5.66 -14.96
N GLY A 552 20.38 -5.48 -13.68
CA GLY A 552 19.46 -5.33 -12.57
C GLY A 552 19.40 -3.90 -12.07
N SER A 553 18.20 -3.47 -11.67
CA SER A 553 17.97 -2.21 -10.98
C SER A 553 16.72 -2.32 -10.11
N ARG A 554 16.66 -1.55 -9.03
CA ARG A 554 15.46 -1.39 -8.19
C ARG A 554 15.03 0.06 -8.23
N SER A 555 13.73 0.29 -8.42
CA SER A 555 13.16 1.64 -8.38
C SER A 555 12.88 2.06 -6.92
N PRO A 556 13.17 3.32 -6.54
CA PRO A 556 13.78 4.36 -7.35
C PRO A 556 15.27 4.09 -7.62
N HIS A 557 15.68 4.29 -8.87
CA HIS A 557 17.08 4.21 -9.27
C HIS A 557 17.69 5.60 -9.14
N ILE A 558 18.62 5.78 -8.19
CA ILE A 558 19.05 7.11 -7.74
C ILE A 558 20.41 7.55 -8.27
N CYS A 559 21.32 6.63 -8.58
CA CYS A 559 22.66 6.94 -9.06
C CYS A 559 23.22 5.85 -9.98
N GLN A 560 24.28 6.19 -10.71
CA GLN A 560 25.03 5.27 -11.57
C GLN A 560 25.68 4.11 -10.78
N CYS A 561 26.00 4.35 -9.51
CA CYS A 561 26.47 3.32 -8.58
C CYS A 561 25.48 2.15 -8.38
N ASN A 562 24.19 2.37 -8.64
CA ASN A 562 23.13 1.39 -8.43
C ASN A 562 22.91 0.48 -9.65
N ILE A 563 23.78 0.55 -10.66
CA ILE A 563 23.77 -0.40 -11.77
C ILE A 563 24.35 -1.72 -11.27
N TRP A 564 23.55 -2.77 -11.35
CA TRP A 564 23.95 -4.13 -10.97
C TRP A 564 24.01 -5.02 -12.20
N LEU A 565 25.14 -5.71 -12.40
CA LEU A 565 25.43 -6.50 -13.61
C LEU A 565 25.80 -7.95 -13.27
N PRO A 566 24.90 -8.74 -12.65
CA PRO A 566 25.19 -10.12 -12.30
C PRO A 566 25.21 -11.06 -13.51
N LEU A 567 25.97 -12.16 -13.39
CA LEU A 567 25.99 -13.27 -14.33
C LEU A 567 24.89 -14.30 -13.99
N ASN A 568 23.95 -14.52 -14.90
CA ASN A 568 22.95 -15.58 -14.73
C ASN A 568 23.57 -16.97 -14.87
N SER A 569 23.45 -17.78 -13.82
CA SER A 569 24.08 -19.10 -13.70
C SER A 569 23.04 -20.17 -13.33
N SER A 570 23.20 -21.38 -13.87
CA SER A 570 22.37 -22.54 -13.51
C SER A 570 22.67 -23.02 -12.09
N ASN A 571 21.66 -23.53 -11.37
CA ASN A 571 21.86 -24.02 -10.01
C ASN A 571 20.94 -25.21 -9.71
N LYS A 572 21.53 -26.41 -9.70
CA LYS A 572 20.79 -27.67 -9.58
C LYS A 572 20.02 -27.81 -8.27
N GLU A 573 20.56 -27.28 -7.18
CA GLU A 573 19.90 -27.39 -5.87
C GLU A 573 18.66 -26.50 -5.83
N ILE A 574 18.75 -25.26 -6.34
CA ILE A 574 17.60 -24.38 -6.51
C ILE A 574 16.55 -25.04 -7.40
N ASP A 575 16.95 -25.56 -8.56
CA ASP A 575 16.07 -26.27 -9.50
C ASP A 575 15.38 -27.50 -8.85
N LYS A 576 16.04 -28.14 -7.88
CA LYS A 576 15.55 -29.36 -7.22
C LYS A 576 14.56 -29.08 -6.08
N TYR A 577 14.79 -28.02 -5.31
CA TYR A 577 14.05 -27.76 -4.07
C TYR A 577 13.13 -26.54 -4.13
N MET A 578 13.27 -25.66 -5.11
CA MET A 578 12.38 -24.51 -5.28
C MET A 578 11.41 -24.76 -6.43
N ASN A 579 10.14 -24.46 -6.20
CA ASN A 579 9.12 -24.49 -7.25
C ASN A 579 9.11 -23.11 -7.93
N THR A 580 10.14 -22.89 -8.76
CA THR A 580 10.46 -21.57 -9.32
C THR A 580 9.50 -21.13 -10.43
N THR A 581 9.45 -19.83 -10.67
CA THR A 581 8.78 -19.21 -11.83
C THR A 581 9.74 -18.24 -12.52
N ASP A 582 9.39 -17.79 -13.73
CA ASP A 582 10.17 -16.81 -14.49
C ASP A 582 10.16 -15.41 -13.82
N GLU A 583 9.27 -15.22 -12.86
CA GLU A 583 9.07 -13.98 -12.12
C GLU A 583 9.88 -13.91 -10.82
N ILE A 584 10.75 -14.89 -10.58
CA ILE A 584 11.66 -14.91 -9.43
C ILE A 584 13.12 -14.89 -9.90
N VAL A 585 13.94 -14.15 -9.16
CA VAL A 585 15.39 -14.16 -9.29
C VAL A 585 16.01 -14.48 -7.95
N TYR A 586 16.88 -15.50 -7.92
CA TYR A 586 17.64 -15.85 -6.74
C TYR A 586 18.99 -15.15 -6.80
N VAL A 587 19.35 -14.46 -5.72
CA VAL A 587 20.49 -13.55 -5.70
C VAL A 587 21.50 -13.94 -4.64
N ASN A 588 22.76 -13.65 -4.91
CA ASN A 588 23.78 -13.64 -3.89
C ASN A 588 23.80 -12.27 -3.19
N SER A 589 23.81 -12.28 -1.86
CA SER A 589 24.07 -11.12 -1.01
C SER A 589 25.15 -11.40 0.03
N ILE A 590 25.90 -12.50 -0.11
CA ILE A 590 27.05 -12.82 0.70
C ILE A 590 28.30 -12.25 0.05
N LYS A 591 29.07 -11.46 0.80
CA LYS A 591 30.32 -10.80 0.35
C LYS A 591 30.15 -10.00 -0.94
N GLU A 592 29.00 -9.34 -1.10
CA GLU A 592 28.66 -8.55 -2.30
C GLU A 592 27.63 -7.46 -1.96
N SER A 593 27.81 -6.23 -2.47
CA SER A 593 26.91 -5.09 -2.28
C SER A 593 25.59 -5.14 -3.08
N THR A 594 25.08 -6.33 -3.41
CA THR A 594 23.83 -6.50 -4.16
C THR A 594 22.67 -5.68 -3.57
N LEU A 595 22.50 -5.71 -2.24
CA LEU A 595 21.38 -5.04 -1.57
C LEU A 595 21.53 -3.50 -1.65
N ASP A 596 22.73 -2.97 -1.41
CA ASP A 596 23.02 -1.54 -1.54
C ASP A 596 22.87 -1.04 -2.98
N ARG A 597 23.44 -1.76 -3.96
CA ARG A 597 23.32 -1.45 -5.39
C ARG A 597 21.85 -1.44 -5.84
N LEU A 598 21.03 -2.27 -5.24
CA LEU A 598 19.58 -2.28 -5.47
C LEU A 598 18.82 -1.34 -4.53
N SER A 599 19.41 -0.19 -4.19
CA SER A 599 18.78 0.89 -3.42
C SER A 599 18.27 0.43 -2.05
N GLY A 600 19.08 -0.35 -1.32
CA GLY A 600 18.72 -0.91 -0.01
C GLY A 600 17.64 -1.97 -0.14
N ALA A 601 17.88 -2.95 -1.01
CA ALA A 601 16.97 -4.06 -1.19
C ALA A 601 16.91 -4.97 0.05
N ASP A 602 15.79 -5.67 0.15
CA ASP A 602 15.39 -6.64 1.16
C ASP A 602 14.80 -7.86 0.45
#